data_AF-A0A2V9PPQ7-F1
#
_entry.id   AF-A0A2V9PPQ7-F1
#
_cell.length_a   1.000
_cell.length_b   1.000
_cell.length_c   1.000
_cell.angle_alpha   90.00
_cell.angle_beta   90.00
_cell.angle_gamma   90.00
#
_symmetry.space_group_name_H-M   'P 1'
#
loop_
_entity.id
_entity.type
_entity.pdbx_description
1 polymer ?
#
loop_
_entity_poly.entity_id
_entity_poly.type
_entity_poly.pdbx_seq_one_letter_code
_entity_poly.pdbx_strand_id
1 'polypeptide(L)'
;FDSDSEQLFVISGWGGRRSFDSQIPISGLLNGSPQPTALHWQVGKSYRVRFINISSAIIGALSVTGNDGPVQWRARAKDGADLPASQAVLQDAKLTIAPGETYDFEYKPNQPGPLKMEFKALAVPVDLTQSIEVE
;
A
#
# COMPACT_ATOMS: atom_id res chain seq x y z
N PHE A 1 -11.18 -9.78 -11.45
CA PHE A 1 -11.51 -8.44 -10.97
C PHE A 1 -11.80 -7.58 -12.18
N ASP A 2 -12.80 -6.70 -12.11
CA ASP A 2 -12.94 -5.62 -13.11
C ASP A 2 -11.89 -4.53 -12.84
N SER A 3 -11.71 -3.57 -13.76
CA SER A 3 -10.74 -2.48 -13.58
C SER A 3 -10.96 -1.71 -12.28
N ASP A 4 -12.21 -1.53 -11.88
CA ASP A 4 -12.59 -0.75 -10.71
C ASP A 4 -12.31 -1.50 -9.40
N SER A 5 -12.13 -2.82 -9.46
CA SER A 5 -11.78 -3.68 -8.34
C SER A 5 -10.28 -3.94 -8.23
N GLU A 6 -9.48 -3.55 -9.22
CA GLU A 6 -8.02 -3.65 -9.17
C GLU A 6 -7.41 -2.33 -8.72
N GLN A 7 -6.87 -2.33 -7.51
CA GLN A 7 -6.39 -1.16 -6.81
C GLN A 7 -4.87 -1.22 -6.70
N LEU A 8 -4.19 -0.41 -7.50
CA LEU A 8 -2.74 -0.37 -7.59
C LEU A 8 -2.17 0.78 -6.76
N PHE A 9 -1.18 0.46 -5.92
CA PHE A 9 -0.48 1.39 -5.05
C PHE A 9 1.03 1.30 -5.33
N VAL A 10 1.52 2.26 -6.11
CA VAL A 10 2.93 2.39 -6.47
C VAL A 10 3.59 3.35 -5.50
N ILE A 11 4.45 2.80 -4.64
CA ILE A 11 5.33 3.56 -3.77
C ILE A 11 6.59 3.88 -4.56
N SER A 12 6.85 5.17 -4.72
CA SER A 12 8.08 5.64 -5.33
C SER A 12 8.71 6.69 -4.43
N GLY A 13 9.99 6.96 -4.66
CA GLY A 13 10.68 7.98 -3.90
C GLY A 13 12.06 8.21 -4.45
N TRP A 14 12.47 9.47 -4.38
CA TRP A 14 13.75 9.94 -4.86
C TRP A 14 14.38 10.85 -3.80
N GLY A 15 15.69 10.73 -3.62
CA GLY A 15 16.42 11.43 -2.56
C GLY A 15 17.57 10.56 -2.06
N GLY A 16 18.75 10.81 -2.61
CA GLY A 16 19.91 9.97 -2.38
C GLY A 16 20.66 10.34 -1.09
N ARG A 17 21.21 9.33 -0.42
CA ARG A 17 22.46 9.49 0.36
C ARG A 17 23.70 9.71 -0.55
N ARG A 18 23.52 9.91 -1.86
CA ARG A 18 24.59 10.04 -2.88
C ARG A 18 24.32 11.08 -3.98
N SER A 19 23.35 11.98 -3.81
CA SER A 19 23.38 13.24 -4.58
C SER A 19 24.46 14.12 -3.93
N PHE A 20 25.43 14.58 -4.71
CA PHE A 20 26.53 15.48 -4.28
C PHE A 20 26.07 16.86 -3.78
N ASP A 21 24.76 17.03 -3.58
CA ASP A 21 24.10 18.19 -3.01
C ASP A 21 23.15 17.70 -1.90
N SER A 22 23.47 18.05 -0.66
CA SER A 22 22.76 17.66 0.56
C SER A 22 21.45 18.42 0.78
N GLN A 23 21.00 19.23 -0.19
CA GLN A 23 19.82 20.09 -0.04
C GLN A 23 18.52 19.52 -0.61
N ILE A 24 18.56 18.38 -1.32
CA ILE A 24 17.34 17.78 -1.89
C ILE A 24 16.63 16.93 -0.83
N PRO A 25 15.41 17.29 -0.40
CA PRO A 25 14.66 16.50 0.57
C PRO A 25 14.26 15.16 -0.03
N ILE A 26 14.41 14.09 0.75
CA ILE A 26 13.89 12.77 0.39
C ILE A 26 12.37 12.90 0.28
N SER A 27 11.84 12.70 -0.92
CA SER A 27 10.41 12.79 -1.21
C SER A 27 9.89 11.41 -1.59
N GLY A 28 8.79 10.99 -0.95
CA GLY A 28 8.02 9.82 -1.34
C GLY A 28 6.78 10.22 -2.12
N LEU A 29 6.30 9.33 -2.99
CA LEU A 29 5.06 9.49 -3.73
C LEU A 29 4.29 8.19 -3.69
N LEU A 30 2.97 8.30 -3.57
CA LEU A 30 2.03 7.20 -3.77
C LEU A 30 1.26 7.47 -5.06
N ASN A 31 1.33 6.55 -6.01
CA ASN A 31 0.73 6.72 -7.35
C ASN A 31 1.15 8.05 -8.02
N GLY A 32 2.40 8.48 -7.82
CA GLY A 32 2.95 9.70 -8.41
C GLY A 32 2.59 11.00 -7.68
N SER A 33 1.85 10.95 -6.57
CA SER A 33 1.48 12.12 -5.77
C SER A 33 1.99 12.02 -4.32
N PRO A 34 2.46 13.12 -3.70
CA PRO A 34 2.69 13.16 -2.25
C PRO A 34 1.38 13.22 -1.45
N GLN A 35 0.27 13.64 -2.08
CA GLN A 35 -1.08 13.66 -1.53
C GLN A 35 -2.06 13.13 -2.59
N PRO A 36 -2.26 11.80 -2.68
CA PRO A 36 -3.20 11.23 -3.63
C PRO A 36 -4.65 11.61 -3.27
N THR A 37 -5.50 11.73 -4.29
CA THR A 37 -6.94 11.95 -4.12
C THR A 37 -7.57 10.75 -3.42
N ALA A 38 -8.58 10.98 -2.57
CA ALA A 38 -9.32 9.91 -1.91
C ALA A 38 -9.94 8.94 -2.92
N LEU A 39 -9.95 7.66 -2.57
CA LEU A 39 -10.63 6.62 -3.34
C LEU A 39 -12.01 6.36 -2.76
N HIS A 40 -12.92 5.84 -3.59
CA HIS A 40 -14.26 5.45 -3.17
C HIS A 40 -14.47 3.97 -3.45
N TRP A 41 -14.69 3.19 -2.40
CA TRP A 41 -14.95 1.76 -2.45
C TRP A 41 -16.37 1.44 -1.99
N GLN A 42 -16.86 0.26 -2.35
CA GLN A 42 -18.21 -0.20 -2.06
C GLN A 42 -18.20 -1.33 -1.04
N VAL A 43 -19.14 -1.28 -0.08
CA VAL A 43 -19.41 -2.39 0.83
C VAL A 43 -19.78 -3.64 0.03
N GLY A 44 -19.18 -4.77 0.38
CA GLY A 44 -19.45 -6.06 -0.24
C GLY A 44 -18.78 -6.26 -1.61
N LYS A 45 -18.12 -5.25 -2.19
CA LYS A 45 -17.28 -5.41 -3.39
C LYS A 45 -15.91 -5.96 -2.99
N SER A 46 -15.41 -6.94 -3.74
CA SER A 46 -14.08 -7.52 -3.47
C SER A 46 -13.02 -6.81 -4.30
N TYR A 47 -11.97 -6.32 -3.65
CA TYR A 47 -10.88 -5.59 -4.25
C TYR A 47 -9.60 -6.43 -4.23
N ARG A 48 -8.87 -6.42 -5.35
CA ARG A 48 -7.46 -6.83 -5.40
C ARG A 48 -6.62 -5.60 -5.14
N VAL A 49 -5.92 -5.59 -4.03
CA VAL A 49 -5.03 -4.51 -3.62
C VAL A 49 -3.60 -4.92 -3.91
N ARG A 50 -2.92 -4.20 -4.81
CA ARG A 50 -1.54 -4.46 -5.20
C ARG A 50 -0.64 -3.34 -4.73
N PHE A 51 0.40 -3.70 -4.00
CA PHE A 51 1.49 -2.80 -3.62
C PHE A 51 2.72 -3.08 -4.46
N ILE A 52 3.36 -2.02 -4.95
CA ILE A 52 4.62 -2.10 -5.68
C ILE A 52 5.54 -1.04 -5.09
N ASN A 53 6.70 -1.44 -4.58
CA ASN A 53 7.72 -0.49 -4.16
C ASN A 53 8.79 -0.35 -5.24
N ILE A 54 8.72 0.74 -6.00
CA ILE A 54 9.71 1.11 -7.03
C ILE A 54 10.70 2.17 -6.55
N SER A 55 10.74 2.47 -5.24
CA SER A 55 11.72 3.40 -4.71
C SER A 55 13.15 2.85 -4.87
N SER A 56 14.14 3.73 -4.86
CA SER A 56 15.55 3.31 -5.04
C SER A 56 16.13 2.56 -3.83
N ALA A 57 15.68 2.88 -2.61
CA ALA A 57 16.25 2.33 -1.38
C ALA A 57 15.31 2.37 -0.16
N ILE A 58 14.04 2.75 -0.32
CA ILE A 58 13.16 3.00 0.82
C ILE A 58 12.43 1.72 1.19
N ILE A 59 12.75 1.17 2.36
CA ILE A 59 12.00 0.12 3.02
C ILE A 59 10.97 0.79 3.95
N GLY A 60 9.73 0.31 3.96
CA GLY A 60 8.70 0.86 4.82
C GLY A 60 7.71 -0.18 5.33
N ALA A 61 7.07 0.18 6.44
CA ALA A 61 5.92 -0.51 6.97
C ALA A 61 4.65 0.04 6.29
N LEU A 62 3.83 -0.85 5.77
CA LEU A 62 2.53 -0.56 5.19
C LEU A 62 1.44 -1.08 6.11
N SER A 63 0.37 -0.30 6.26
CA SER A 63 -0.84 -0.75 6.93
C SER A 63 -2.12 -0.21 6.33
N VAL A 64 -3.21 -0.95 6.45
CA VAL A 64 -4.58 -0.46 6.15
C VAL A 64 -5.41 -0.56 7.43
N THR A 65 -5.92 0.57 7.89
CA THR A 65 -6.69 0.68 9.14
C THR A 65 -8.07 1.28 8.89
N GLY A 66 -9.10 0.73 9.53
CA GLY A 66 -10.40 1.36 9.70
C GLY A 66 -10.56 1.95 11.11
N ASN A 67 -11.81 2.18 11.52
CA ASN A 67 -12.15 2.78 12.82
C ASN A 67 -11.60 1.97 14.02
N ASP A 68 -11.63 0.64 13.93
CA ASP A 68 -11.26 -0.26 15.03
C ASP A 68 -9.82 -0.79 14.94
N GLY A 69 -9.00 -0.20 14.06
CA GLY A 69 -7.62 -0.60 13.82
C GLY A 69 -7.42 -1.34 12.49
N PRO A 70 -6.39 -2.19 12.38
CA PRO A 70 -6.04 -2.87 11.13
C PRO A 70 -7.20 -3.72 10.60
N VAL A 71 -7.53 -3.56 9.32
CA VAL A 71 -8.47 -4.47 8.66
C VAL A 71 -7.80 -5.82 8.41
N GLN A 72 -8.58 -6.85 8.11
CA GLN A 72 -8.03 -8.14 7.68
C GLN A 72 -8.14 -8.32 6.18
N TRP A 73 -7.06 -8.80 5.56
CA TRP A 73 -6.99 -9.12 4.14
C TRP A 73 -6.44 -10.52 3.91
N ARG A 74 -6.65 -11.07 2.71
CA ARG A 74 -6.11 -12.37 2.35
C ARG A 74 -4.92 -12.19 1.41
N ALA A 75 -3.77 -12.75 1.76
CA ALA A 75 -2.62 -12.76 0.84
C ALA A 75 -2.96 -13.53 -0.45
N ARG A 76 -2.54 -13.01 -1.60
CA ARG A 76 -2.84 -13.60 -2.92
C ARG A 76 -1.58 -13.89 -3.73
N ALA A 77 -0.69 -12.92 -3.86
CA ALA A 77 0.52 -13.07 -4.65
C ALA A 77 1.69 -12.31 -4.02
N LYS A 78 2.90 -12.75 -4.34
CA LYS A 78 4.15 -12.03 -4.05
C LYS A 78 5.02 -12.07 -5.30
N ASP A 79 5.62 -10.92 -5.66
CA ASP A 79 6.56 -10.80 -6.79
C ASP A 79 6.00 -11.36 -8.10
N GLY A 80 4.71 -11.13 -8.34
CA GLY A 80 3.98 -11.60 -9.53
C GLY A 80 3.58 -13.07 -9.54
N ALA A 81 3.94 -13.85 -8.51
CA ALA A 81 3.56 -15.26 -8.38
C ALA A 81 2.43 -15.45 -7.37
N ASP A 82 1.41 -16.23 -7.74
CA ASP A 82 0.34 -16.61 -6.83
C ASP A 82 0.89 -17.44 -5.66
N LEU A 83 0.39 -17.16 -4.46
CA LEU A 83 0.78 -17.87 -3.26
C LEU A 83 0.08 -19.23 -3.19
N PRO A 84 0.77 -20.30 -2.72
CA PRO A 84 0.11 -21.55 -2.39
C PRO A 84 -0.92 -21.36 -1.28
N ALA A 85 -1.91 -22.25 -1.18
CA ALA A 85 -3.00 -22.14 -0.20
C ALA A 85 -2.52 -22.01 1.26
N SER A 86 -1.37 -22.59 1.61
CA SER A 86 -0.75 -22.47 2.94
C SER A 86 -0.23 -21.06 3.25
N GLN A 87 0.00 -20.22 2.24
CA GLN A 87 0.46 -18.84 2.37
C GLN A 87 -0.63 -17.82 2.01
N ALA A 88 -1.69 -18.22 1.30
CA ALA A 88 -2.84 -17.39 0.95
C ALA A 88 -3.86 -17.25 2.11
N VAL A 89 -3.36 -16.83 3.27
CA VAL A 89 -4.11 -16.76 4.54
C VAL A 89 -4.68 -15.37 4.82
N LEU A 90 -5.72 -15.33 5.66
CA LEU A 90 -6.27 -14.09 6.21
C LEU A 90 -5.35 -13.59 7.33
N GLN A 91 -5.00 -12.30 7.30
CA GLN A 91 -4.09 -11.68 8.27
C GLN A 91 -4.40 -10.19 8.41
N ASP A 92 -3.85 -9.55 9.44
CA ASP A 92 -3.85 -8.09 9.56
C ASP A 92 -3.29 -7.45 8.29
N ALA A 93 -3.90 -6.34 7.89
CA ALA A 93 -3.45 -5.52 6.79
C ALA A 93 -2.21 -4.72 7.17
N LYS A 94 -1.10 -5.44 7.38
CA LYS A 94 0.23 -4.94 7.72
C LYS A 94 1.26 -5.71 6.91
N LEU A 95 2.25 -5.02 6.35
CA LEU A 95 3.47 -5.65 5.85
C LEU A 95 4.67 -4.71 5.93
N THR A 96 5.87 -5.28 5.86
CA THR A 96 7.07 -4.52 5.50
C THR A 96 7.38 -4.79 4.05
N ILE A 97 7.61 -3.75 3.26
CA ILE A 97 7.91 -3.86 1.83
C ILE A 97 9.25 -3.19 1.50
N ALA A 98 10.10 -3.91 0.79
CA ALA A 98 11.39 -3.43 0.29
C ALA A 98 11.33 -3.04 -1.20
N PRO A 99 12.30 -2.24 -1.69
CA PRO A 99 12.44 -1.95 -3.11
C PRO A 99 12.42 -3.20 -3.99
N GLY A 100 11.67 -3.14 -5.07
CA GLY A 100 11.51 -4.23 -6.05
C GLY A 100 10.46 -5.27 -5.68
N GLU A 101 9.93 -5.25 -4.45
CA GLU A 101 8.91 -6.20 -4.05
C GLU A 101 7.52 -5.78 -4.51
N THR A 102 6.69 -6.79 -4.80
CA THR A 102 5.25 -6.61 -5.04
C THR A 102 4.44 -7.57 -4.20
N TYR A 103 3.29 -7.10 -3.70
CA TYR A 103 2.38 -7.90 -2.90
C TYR A 103 0.95 -7.65 -3.35
N ASP A 104 0.19 -8.73 -3.49
CA ASP A 104 -1.23 -8.66 -3.78
C ASP A 104 -2.02 -9.25 -2.62
N PHE A 105 -3.09 -8.55 -2.28
CA PHE A 105 -4.06 -8.97 -1.28
C PHE A 105 -5.48 -8.88 -1.85
N GLU A 106 -6.37 -9.72 -1.32
CA GLU A 106 -7.81 -9.57 -1.51
C GLU A 106 -8.41 -8.98 -0.24
N TYR A 107 -9.22 -7.93 -0.42
CA TYR A 107 -9.97 -7.30 0.65
C TYR A 107 -11.43 -7.06 0.22
N LYS A 108 -12.36 -7.29 1.14
CA LYS A 108 -13.79 -7.07 0.92
C LYS A 108 -14.33 -6.26 2.11
N PRO A 109 -14.53 -4.95 1.97
CA PRO A 109 -15.16 -4.15 3.02
C PRO A 109 -16.53 -4.72 3.34
N ASN A 110 -16.86 -4.86 4.63
CA ASN A 110 -18.13 -5.42 5.10
C ASN A 110 -19.01 -4.38 5.81
N GLN A 111 -18.50 -3.17 6.03
CA GLN A 111 -19.20 -2.05 6.65
C GLN A 111 -18.71 -0.74 5.99
N PRO A 112 -19.58 0.28 5.91
CA PRO A 112 -19.18 1.59 5.43
C PRO A 112 -18.27 2.29 6.45
N GLY A 113 -17.48 3.25 5.97
CA GLY A 113 -16.60 4.06 6.80
C GLY A 113 -15.24 4.33 6.17
N PRO A 114 -14.44 5.19 6.82
CA PRO A 114 -13.14 5.55 6.29
C PRO A 114 -12.14 4.43 6.51
N LEU A 115 -11.32 4.19 5.49
CA LEU A 115 -10.09 3.43 5.60
C LEU A 115 -8.90 4.34 5.31
N LYS A 116 -7.82 4.13 6.05
CA LYS A 116 -6.55 4.80 5.85
C LYS A 116 -5.51 3.76 5.50
N MET A 117 -4.92 3.90 4.32
CA MET A 117 -3.72 3.17 3.94
C MET A 117 -2.52 4.07 4.20
N GLU A 118 -1.55 3.56 4.96
CA GLU A 118 -0.32 4.26 5.32
C GLU A 118 0.91 3.48 4.86
N PHE A 119 1.92 4.19 4.38
CA PHE A 119 3.28 3.70 4.22
C PHE A 119 4.24 4.60 4.99
N LYS A 120 4.94 4.02 5.97
CA LYS A 120 5.93 4.72 6.80
C LYS A 120 7.31 4.14 6.54
N ALA A 121 8.19 4.95 5.98
CA ALA A 121 9.57 4.55 5.76
C ALA A 121 10.29 4.33 7.10
N LEU A 122 11.10 3.28 7.17
CA LEU A 122 11.74 2.87 8.42
C LEU A 122 12.98 3.73 8.79
N ALA A 123 13.63 4.32 7.79
CA ALA A 123 14.95 4.96 7.96
C ALA A 123 14.99 6.44 7.53
N VAL A 124 13.91 6.95 6.94
CA VAL A 124 13.82 8.31 6.39
C VAL A 124 12.45 8.89 6.72
N PRO A 125 12.30 10.22 6.80
CA PRO A 125 11.03 10.86 7.20
C PRO A 125 10.05 10.91 6.02
N VAL A 126 9.68 9.76 5.49
CA VAL A 126 8.67 9.60 4.45
C VAL A 126 7.46 8.89 5.04
N ASP A 127 6.32 9.57 5.00
CA ASP A 127 5.01 9.06 5.36
C ASP A 127 4.06 9.36 4.20
N LEU A 128 3.43 8.32 3.66
CA LEU A 128 2.48 8.42 2.56
C LEU A 128 1.14 7.87 3.02
N THR A 129 0.09 8.61 2.74
CA THR A 129 -1.28 8.23 3.11
C THR A 129 -2.17 8.23 1.88
N GLN A 130 -3.01 7.20 1.76
CA GLN A 130 -4.18 7.17 0.90
C GLN A 130 -5.43 7.06 1.77
N SER A 131 -6.34 8.00 1.61
CA SER A 131 -7.70 7.92 2.18
C SER A 131 -8.61 7.14 1.24
N ILE A 132 -9.46 6.29 1.81
CA ILE A 132 -10.43 5.49 1.06
C ILE A 132 -11.75 5.59 1.80
N GLU A 133 -12.79 6.09 1.13
CA GLU A 133 -14.15 6.14 1.66
C GLU A 133 -14.89 4.88 1.22
N VAL A 134 -15.47 4.14 2.17
CA VAL A 134 -16.28 2.96 1.88
C VAL A 134 -17.76 3.29 2.07
N GLU A 135 -18.57 3.08 1.03
CA GLU A 135 -20.01 3.34 0.99
C GLU A 135 -20.85 2.09 0.70
#